data_AF-A0A363P0U4-F1
#
_entry.id   AF-A0A363P0U4-F1
#
_cell.length_a   1.000
_cell.length_b   1.000
_cell.length_c   1.000
_cell.angle_alpha   90.00
_cell.angle_beta   90.00
_cell.angle_gamma   90.00
#
_symmetry.space_group_name_H-M   'P 1'
#
loop_
_entity.id
_entity.type
_entity.pdbx_description
1 polymer ?
#
loop_
_entity_poly.entity_id
_entity_poly.type
_entity_poly.pdbx_seq_one_letter_code
_entity_poly.pdbx_strand_id
1 'polypeptide(L)'
;MKKYTFFLACVLLSFCISCRDIGKLVNKQKSSSYFIDSKGQIVYCQNGNWFSLGVSQMQADAESFEVLAEDIAKDKNAVYFRGMTQKLVDRNSFYVDNQIPKDRFHVYYIDQVLGFNIIDGADPKTYELIKNHTNWARDKDHYFYADDMIHVDRQTFSFVNDYFLKDKDSVYVSPNIGDFKSVVANPGNVEAINKYYMRIGNTIYYPPFEQGSASIAKSFNSIQTIRVLDLDVICVNNKTILIRGKNFKYDHVDVPSFQLFTVDEKTDFYAGNPYSKDKNNVYFNQEVVPGADVKTFILIGDDFGKDAKNVYYQKQLLKDVDAPSFKKNGDFYKDKRGNKFSALTGNKV
;
A
#
# COMPACT_ATOMS: atom_id res chain seq x y z
N MET A 1 -0.01 19.04 60.43
CA MET A 1 -0.93 18.00 59.92
C MET A 1 -2.18 18.49 59.18
N LYS A 2 -2.48 19.81 59.08
CA LYS A 2 -3.68 20.31 58.36
C LYS A 2 -3.48 20.79 56.92
N LYS A 3 -2.25 20.91 56.41
CA LYS A 3 -1.97 21.37 55.02
C LYS A 3 -1.80 20.23 54.01
N TYR A 4 -1.46 19.02 54.45
CA TYR A 4 -1.36 17.84 53.57
C TYR A 4 -2.71 17.20 53.24
N THR A 5 -3.72 17.41 54.09
CA THR A 5 -5.09 16.91 53.87
C THR A 5 -5.84 17.68 52.78
N PHE A 6 -5.50 18.95 52.54
CA PHE A 6 -6.13 19.75 51.47
C PHE A 6 -5.53 19.46 50.09
N PHE A 7 -4.22 19.16 50.02
CA PHE A 7 -3.55 18.82 48.77
C PHE A 7 -3.91 17.40 48.30
N LEU A 8 -4.09 16.45 49.24
CA LEU A 8 -4.56 15.10 48.92
C LEU A 8 -6.03 15.10 48.46
N ALA A 9 -6.87 16.00 49.01
CA ALA A 9 -8.25 16.18 48.58
C ALA A 9 -8.35 16.73 47.15
N CYS A 10 -7.49 17.68 46.75
CA CYS A 10 -7.46 18.19 45.37
C CYS A 10 -6.94 17.14 44.36
N VAL A 11 -5.96 16.32 44.74
CA VAL A 11 -5.45 15.24 43.87
C VAL A 11 -6.47 14.10 43.72
N LEU A 12 -7.22 13.76 44.79
CA LEU A 12 -8.32 12.81 44.73
C LEU A 12 -9.56 13.36 44.00
N LEU A 13 -9.83 14.67 44.08
CA LEU A 13 -10.88 15.34 43.29
C LEU A 13 -10.56 15.36 41.79
N SER A 14 -9.28 15.42 41.39
CA SER A 14 -8.89 15.27 39.98
C SER A 14 -8.98 13.84 39.44
N PHE A 15 -9.05 12.81 40.29
CA PHE A 15 -9.35 11.43 39.88
C PHE A 15 -10.87 11.13 39.79
N CYS A 16 -11.72 12.02 40.30
CA CYS A 16 -13.18 11.88 40.23
C CYS A 16 -13.84 12.63 39.06
N ILE A 17 -13.06 13.25 38.17
CA ILE A 17 -13.59 14.01 37.01
C ILE A 17 -13.53 13.21 35.69
N SER A 18 -12.91 12.02 35.65
CA SER A 18 -12.66 11.32 34.38
C SER A 18 -13.63 10.19 34.00
N CYS A 19 -14.81 10.09 34.61
CA CYS A 19 -15.88 9.26 34.08
C CYS A 19 -17.01 10.16 33.59
N ARG A 20 -16.83 10.78 32.42
CA ARG A 20 -18.00 11.29 31.71
C ARG A 20 -18.83 10.07 31.34
N ASP A 21 -19.96 9.88 32.01
CA ASP A 21 -20.94 8.85 31.65
C ASP A 21 -21.55 9.26 30.29
N ILE A 22 -20.92 8.79 29.22
CA ILE A 22 -21.39 9.00 27.84
C ILE A 22 -22.58 8.09 27.51
N GLY A 23 -23.02 7.27 28.47
CA GLY A 23 -24.15 6.39 28.33
C GLY A 23 -23.79 4.95 27.98
N LYS A 24 -24.81 4.18 27.60
CA LYS A 24 -24.69 2.77 27.24
C LYS A 24 -24.59 2.62 25.73
N LEU A 25 -23.71 1.74 25.25
CA LEU A 25 -23.62 1.41 23.82
C LEU A 25 -24.96 0.92 23.28
N VAL A 26 -25.38 1.46 22.14
CA VAL A 26 -26.61 1.07 21.46
C VAL A 26 -26.48 -0.35 20.89
N ASN A 27 -25.39 -0.63 20.17
CA ASN A 27 -25.16 -1.95 19.56
C ASN A 27 -23.66 -2.27 19.48
N LYS A 28 -23.14 -2.92 20.53
CA LYS A 28 -21.72 -3.30 20.65
C LYS A 28 -21.21 -4.27 19.56
N GLN A 29 -22.10 -4.95 18.84
CA GLN A 29 -21.69 -5.89 17.78
C GLN A 29 -21.41 -5.16 16.46
N LYS A 30 -22.07 -4.03 16.22
CA LYS A 30 -21.97 -3.28 14.97
C LYS A 30 -21.20 -1.97 15.11
N SER A 31 -21.20 -1.36 16.30
CA SER A 31 -20.55 -0.08 16.54
C SER A 31 -20.03 0.06 17.97
N SER A 32 -18.86 0.66 18.08
CA SER A 32 -18.29 1.15 19.34
C SER A 32 -18.54 2.66 19.56
N SER A 33 -19.34 3.29 18.69
CA SER A 33 -19.41 4.75 18.58
C SER A 33 -20.78 5.37 18.90
N TYR A 34 -21.86 4.60 19.00
CA TYR A 34 -23.21 5.11 19.32
C TYR A 34 -23.65 4.73 20.73
N PHE A 35 -24.07 5.73 21.53
CA PHE A 35 -24.48 5.56 22.93
C PHE A 35 -25.86 6.17 23.19
N ILE A 36 -26.57 5.63 24.18
CA ILE A 36 -27.77 6.23 24.77
C ILE A 36 -27.38 6.84 26.11
N ASP A 37 -27.48 8.15 26.23
CA ASP A 37 -27.13 8.88 27.45
C ASP A 37 -28.16 8.68 28.57
N SER A 38 -27.88 9.23 29.76
CA SER A 38 -28.77 9.12 30.92
C SER A 38 -30.14 9.79 30.75
N LYS A 39 -30.31 10.61 29.72
CA LYS A 39 -31.58 11.26 29.36
C LYS A 39 -32.34 10.49 28.27
N GLY A 40 -31.82 9.35 27.82
CA GLY A 40 -32.40 8.56 26.74
C GLY A 40 -32.11 9.13 25.34
N GLN A 41 -31.17 10.05 25.19
CA GLN A 41 -30.81 10.64 23.90
C GLN A 41 -29.68 9.86 23.25
N ILE A 42 -29.71 9.76 21.91
CA ILE A 42 -28.61 9.16 21.16
C ILE A 42 -27.46 10.17 21.04
N VAL A 43 -26.26 9.70 21.31
CA VAL A 43 -25.03 10.47 21.14
C VAL A 43 -24.01 9.66 20.32
N TYR A 44 -23.21 10.37 19.53
CA TYR A 44 -22.10 9.81 18.79
C TYR A 44 -20.77 10.17 19.47
N CYS A 45 -19.92 9.17 19.70
CA CYS A 45 -18.62 9.31 20.31
C CYS A 45 -17.67 8.33 19.61
N GLN A 46 -16.83 8.82 18.70
CA GLN A 46 -16.02 7.97 17.83
C GLN A 46 -15.14 7.00 18.65
N ASN A 47 -15.34 5.70 18.44
CA ASN A 47 -14.69 4.60 19.17
C ASN A 47 -14.78 4.72 20.71
N GLY A 48 -15.80 5.42 21.23
CA GLY A 48 -15.93 5.74 22.65
C GLY A 48 -14.87 6.71 23.19
N ASN A 49 -14.04 7.32 22.33
CA ASN A 49 -12.95 8.22 22.74
C ASN A 49 -13.43 9.64 23.06
N TRP A 50 -14.27 9.75 24.09
CA TRP A 50 -14.85 11.03 24.51
C TRP A 50 -13.81 12.01 25.05
N PHE A 51 -12.67 11.51 25.55
CA PHE A 51 -11.61 12.35 26.13
C PHE A 51 -10.88 13.16 25.06
N SER A 52 -10.56 12.54 23.92
CA SER A 52 -9.82 13.22 22.84
C SER A 52 -10.71 13.75 21.73
N LEU A 53 -11.79 13.03 21.37
CA LEU A 53 -12.64 13.34 20.21
C LEU A 53 -13.99 13.96 20.60
N GLY A 54 -14.31 13.96 21.89
CA GLY A 54 -15.56 14.53 22.40
C GLY A 54 -16.78 13.66 22.11
N VAL A 55 -17.96 14.25 22.39
CA VAL A 55 -19.26 13.60 22.21
C VAL A 55 -20.14 14.56 21.42
N SER A 56 -20.68 14.06 20.30
CA SER A 56 -21.61 14.78 19.45
C SER A 56 -23.03 14.39 19.81
N GLN A 57 -23.84 15.40 20.16
CA GLN A 57 -25.27 15.22 20.40
C GLN A 57 -25.99 15.02 19.07
N MET A 58 -26.92 14.08 19.02
CA MET A 58 -27.70 13.78 17.82
C MET A 58 -29.16 14.18 18.03
N GLN A 59 -29.80 14.71 16.99
CA GLN A 59 -31.26 14.88 16.96
C GLN A 59 -31.93 13.61 16.42
N ALA A 60 -31.61 12.47 17.02
CA ALA A 60 -32.08 11.18 16.57
C ALA A 60 -33.21 10.64 17.45
N ASP A 61 -34.12 9.91 16.83
CA ASP A 61 -35.22 9.24 17.51
C ASP A 61 -34.73 7.93 18.14
N ALA A 62 -34.51 7.94 19.46
CA ALA A 62 -33.93 6.81 20.18
C ALA A 62 -34.74 5.52 20.07
N GLU A 63 -36.07 5.60 19.97
CA GLU A 63 -36.96 4.43 19.88
C GLU A 63 -36.80 3.66 18.57
N SER A 64 -36.55 4.37 17.46
CA SER A 64 -36.38 3.76 16.13
C SER A 64 -34.93 3.70 15.65
N PHE A 65 -33.97 4.05 16.51
CA PHE A 65 -32.56 4.12 16.16
C PHE A 65 -31.96 2.74 15.91
N GLU A 66 -31.40 2.55 14.72
CA GLU A 66 -30.80 1.32 14.23
C GLU A 66 -29.36 1.58 13.79
N VAL A 67 -28.41 0.87 14.41
CA VAL A 67 -27.01 0.86 13.97
C VAL A 67 -26.86 -0.07 12.77
N LEU A 68 -26.28 0.44 11.69
CA LEU A 68 -26.06 -0.28 10.43
C LEU A 68 -24.59 -0.69 10.25
N ALA A 69 -23.66 0.19 10.64
CA ALA A 69 -22.21 -0.06 10.67
C ALA A 69 -21.54 0.81 11.74
N GLU A 70 -20.21 0.71 11.89
CA GLU A 70 -19.45 1.40 12.96
C GLU A 70 -19.82 2.88 13.09
N ASP A 71 -19.81 3.60 11.95
CA ASP A 71 -20.09 5.02 11.87
C ASP A 71 -21.44 5.34 11.20
N ILE A 72 -22.30 4.35 10.93
CA ILE A 72 -23.54 4.54 10.16
C ILE A 72 -24.75 4.02 10.94
N ALA A 73 -25.78 4.86 11.05
CA ALA A 73 -27.03 4.51 11.69
C ALA A 73 -28.22 5.17 10.96
N LYS A 74 -29.43 4.73 11.26
CA LYS A 74 -30.67 5.38 10.82
C LYS A 74 -31.73 5.34 11.93
N ASP A 75 -32.70 6.22 11.85
CA ASP A 75 -33.94 6.14 12.64
C ASP A 75 -35.14 6.33 11.71
N LYS A 76 -36.36 6.51 12.24
CA LYS A 76 -37.56 6.74 11.43
C LYS A 76 -37.54 8.01 10.57
N ASN A 77 -36.70 9.00 10.91
CA ASN A 77 -36.65 10.32 10.29
C ASN A 77 -35.47 10.46 9.31
N ALA A 78 -34.31 9.87 9.62
CA ALA A 78 -33.06 10.17 8.93
C ALA A 78 -32.05 9.03 8.94
N VAL A 79 -31.01 9.18 8.12
CA VAL A 79 -29.78 8.39 8.12
C VAL A 79 -28.63 9.28 8.60
N TYR A 80 -27.70 8.70 9.35
CA TYR A 80 -26.60 9.39 10.00
C TYR A 80 -25.25 8.76 9.63
N PHE A 81 -24.26 9.61 9.39
CA PHE A 81 -22.85 9.25 9.38
C PHE A 81 -22.12 10.08 10.44
N ARG A 82 -21.48 9.40 11.41
CA ARG A 82 -20.82 10.05 12.56
C ARG A 82 -21.69 11.07 13.31
N GLY A 83 -22.98 10.73 13.45
CA GLY A 83 -23.98 11.61 14.06
C GLY A 83 -24.51 12.73 13.16
N MET A 84 -23.94 12.95 11.98
CA MET A 84 -24.41 13.95 11.01
C MET A 84 -25.47 13.39 10.07
N THR A 85 -26.58 14.09 9.95
CA THR A 85 -27.69 13.73 9.04
C THR A 85 -27.26 13.78 7.58
N GLN A 86 -27.52 12.69 6.86
CA GLN A 86 -27.22 12.52 5.44
C GLN A 86 -28.48 12.79 4.61
N LYS A 87 -28.44 13.84 3.77
CA LYS A 87 -29.63 14.37 3.08
C LYS A 87 -29.88 13.79 1.69
N LEU A 88 -28.85 13.23 1.05
CA LEU A 88 -28.92 12.73 -0.33
C LEU A 88 -29.48 11.30 -0.43
N VAL A 89 -29.82 10.67 0.70
CA VAL A 89 -30.22 9.27 0.74
C VAL A 89 -31.72 9.08 0.79
N ASP A 90 -32.20 8.04 0.12
CA ASP A 90 -33.54 7.51 0.32
C ASP A 90 -33.59 6.65 1.59
N ARG A 91 -33.87 7.30 2.72
CA ARG A 91 -33.91 6.68 4.05
C ARG A 91 -34.70 5.37 4.11
N ASN A 92 -35.80 5.27 3.36
CA ASN A 92 -36.70 4.12 3.44
C ASN A 92 -36.13 2.85 2.84
N SER A 93 -35.33 2.97 1.78
CA SER A 93 -34.65 1.83 1.16
C SER A 93 -33.18 1.71 1.59
N PHE A 94 -32.65 2.63 2.39
CA PHE A 94 -31.24 2.67 2.77
C PHE A 94 -30.78 1.42 3.55
N TYR A 95 -29.63 0.89 3.12
CA TYR A 95 -28.93 -0.24 3.71
C TYR A 95 -27.41 -0.09 3.56
N VAL A 96 -26.67 -0.91 4.30
CA VAL A 96 -25.21 -1.00 4.17
C VAL A 96 -24.87 -2.44 3.79
N ASP A 97 -24.12 -2.58 2.71
CA ASP A 97 -23.67 -3.88 2.19
C ASP A 97 -22.15 -3.86 2.04
N ASN A 98 -21.47 -4.74 2.78
CA ASN A 98 -20.02 -4.80 2.84
C ASN A 98 -19.34 -3.42 3.07
N GLN A 99 -19.85 -2.65 4.03
CA GLN A 99 -19.44 -1.28 4.35
C GLN A 99 -19.73 -0.22 3.27
N ILE A 100 -20.43 -0.58 2.19
CA ILE A 100 -20.85 0.34 1.14
C ILE A 100 -22.30 0.78 1.44
N PRO A 101 -22.55 2.07 1.70
CA PRO A 101 -23.89 2.60 1.82
C PRO A 101 -24.62 2.59 0.47
N LYS A 102 -25.87 2.14 0.47
CA LYS A 102 -26.70 2.00 -0.74
C LYS A 102 -28.15 2.34 -0.41
N ASP A 103 -28.89 2.79 -1.41
CA ASP A 103 -30.34 2.83 -1.38
C ASP A 103 -30.92 2.28 -2.70
N ARG A 104 -32.22 2.44 -2.94
CA ARG A 104 -32.86 1.92 -4.16
C ARG A 104 -32.42 2.61 -5.46
N PHE A 105 -31.79 3.77 -5.37
CA PHE A 105 -31.40 4.62 -6.50
C PHE A 105 -29.88 4.73 -6.64
N HIS A 106 -29.14 4.76 -5.55
CA HIS A 106 -27.73 5.15 -5.55
C HIS A 106 -26.84 4.22 -4.73
N VAL A 107 -25.58 4.15 -5.16
CA VAL A 107 -24.44 3.70 -4.35
C VAL A 107 -23.71 4.94 -3.86
N TYR A 108 -23.18 4.87 -2.64
CA TYR A 108 -22.45 5.98 -2.04
C TYR A 108 -21.00 5.61 -1.74
N TYR A 109 -20.09 6.56 -1.95
CA TYR A 109 -18.78 6.53 -1.30
C TYR A 109 -18.82 7.43 -0.05
N ILE A 110 -17.93 7.13 0.90
CA ILE A 110 -17.86 7.83 2.18
C ILE A 110 -16.70 8.82 2.15
N ASP A 111 -17.03 10.10 2.07
CA ASP A 111 -16.11 11.19 2.40
C ASP A 111 -16.05 11.35 3.93
N GLN A 112 -14.83 11.37 4.48
CA GLN A 112 -14.63 11.38 5.94
C GLN A 112 -15.11 12.67 6.62
N VAL A 113 -15.30 13.76 5.85
CA VAL A 113 -15.72 15.07 6.30
C VAL A 113 -17.18 15.33 5.93
N LEU A 114 -17.56 15.08 4.68
CA LEU A 114 -18.88 15.41 4.13
C LEU A 114 -19.92 14.29 4.31
N GLY A 115 -19.48 13.05 4.52
CA GLY A 115 -20.36 11.88 4.60
C GLY A 115 -20.60 11.23 3.24
N PHE A 116 -21.87 11.00 2.89
CA PHE A 116 -22.22 10.20 1.72
C PHE A 116 -22.31 11.04 0.45
N ASN A 117 -21.56 10.62 -0.56
CA ASN A 117 -21.60 11.17 -1.91
C ASN A 117 -21.99 10.08 -2.90
N ILE A 118 -22.77 10.45 -3.91
CA ILE A 118 -23.30 9.52 -4.91
C ILE A 118 -22.17 9.10 -5.85
N ILE A 119 -22.07 7.80 -6.13
CA ILE A 119 -21.27 7.27 -7.23
C ILE A 119 -22.15 7.30 -8.48
N ASP A 120 -21.88 8.25 -9.37
CA ASP A 120 -22.75 8.52 -10.51
C ASP A 120 -22.85 7.30 -11.45
N GLY A 121 -24.08 6.91 -11.77
CA GLY A 121 -24.39 5.83 -12.70
C GLY A 121 -24.18 4.40 -12.16
N ALA A 122 -23.82 4.23 -10.88
CA ALA A 122 -23.69 2.93 -10.24
C ALA A 122 -25.04 2.28 -9.93
N ASP A 123 -25.24 1.02 -10.34
CA ASP A 123 -26.43 0.24 -10.02
C ASP A 123 -26.35 -0.38 -8.60
N PRO A 124 -27.17 0.04 -7.63
CA PRO A 124 -27.03 -0.39 -6.23
C PRO A 124 -27.30 -1.88 -6.00
N LYS A 125 -28.06 -2.53 -6.89
CA LYS A 125 -28.38 -3.96 -6.75
C LYS A 125 -27.21 -4.85 -7.13
N THR A 126 -26.37 -4.40 -8.06
CA THR A 126 -25.31 -5.21 -8.65
C THR A 126 -23.91 -4.69 -8.37
N TYR A 127 -23.78 -3.50 -7.75
CA TYR A 127 -22.49 -2.93 -7.38
C TYR A 127 -21.76 -3.76 -6.32
N GLU A 128 -20.55 -4.19 -6.67
CA GLU A 128 -19.67 -4.98 -5.82
C GLU A 128 -18.20 -4.56 -5.97
N LEU A 129 -17.43 -4.73 -4.90
CA LEU A 129 -15.97 -4.53 -4.93
C LEU A 129 -15.30 -5.70 -5.65
N ILE A 130 -14.26 -5.40 -6.42
CA ILE A 130 -13.46 -6.42 -7.09
C ILE A 130 -12.41 -6.95 -6.12
N LYS A 131 -12.52 -8.24 -5.78
CA LYS A 131 -11.58 -8.91 -4.88
C LYS A 131 -10.14 -8.79 -5.39
N ASN A 132 -9.21 -8.50 -4.48
CA ASN A 132 -7.77 -8.31 -4.74
C ASN A 132 -7.42 -7.12 -5.64
N HIS A 133 -8.37 -6.25 -5.98
CA HIS A 133 -8.13 -5.02 -6.74
C HIS A 133 -8.65 -3.83 -5.93
N THR A 134 -7.77 -3.25 -5.11
CA THR A 134 -8.09 -2.09 -4.26
C THR A 134 -8.66 -0.95 -5.10
N ASN A 135 -9.69 -0.29 -4.58
CA ASN A 135 -10.46 0.80 -5.22
C ASN A 135 -11.27 0.40 -6.46
N TRP A 136 -11.20 -0.84 -6.94
CA TRP A 136 -12.01 -1.27 -8.07
C TRP A 136 -13.35 -1.82 -7.63
N ALA A 137 -14.39 -1.41 -8.36
CA ALA A 137 -15.73 -1.95 -8.25
C ALA A 137 -16.32 -2.17 -9.64
N ARG A 138 -17.45 -2.87 -9.68
CA ARG A 138 -18.24 -3.04 -10.89
C ARG A 138 -19.70 -3.19 -10.54
N ASP A 139 -20.56 -2.88 -11.49
CA ASP A 139 -21.96 -3.27 -11.48
C ASP A 139 -22.29 -4.08 -12.74
N LYS A 140 -23.55 -4.32 -13.04
CA LYS A 140 -23.99 -5.07 -14.24
C LYS A 140 -23.54 -4.47 -15.58
N ASP A 141 -23.32 -3.16 -15.66
CA ASP A 141 -23.07 -2.41 -16.90
C ASP A 141 -21.68 -1.78 -16.95
N HIS A 142 -21.08 -1.43 -15.80
CA HIS A 142 -19.90 -0.58 -15.72
C HIS A 142 -18.82 -1.14 -14.77
N TYR A 143 -17.62 -0.59 -14.93
CA TYR A 143 -16.52 -0.66 -13.96
C TYR A 143 -16.32 0.71 -13.32
N PHE A 144 -15.82 0.71 -12.09
CA PHE A 144 -15.54 1.93 -11.34
C PHE A 144 -14.16 1.83 -10.70
N TYR A 145 -13.48 2.97 -10.63
CA TYR A 145 -12.27 3.11 -9.83
C TYR A 145 -12.45 4.26 -8.85
N ALA A 146 -12.32 3.95 -7.56
CA ALA A 146 -12.81 4.79 -6.48
C ALA A 146 -14.31 5.11 -6.70
N ASP A 147 -14.64 6.36 -6.99
CA ASP A 147 -15.97 6.88 -7.26
C ASP A 147 -16.21 7.22 -8.75
N ASP A 148 -15.19 7.10 -9.60
CA ASP A 148 -15.29 7.41 -11.02
C ASP A 148 -15.70 6.20 -11.86
N MET A 149 -16.63 6.41 -12.80
CA MET A 149 -17.01 5.42 -13.80
C MET A 149 -15.92 5.27 -14.86
N ILE A 150 -15.55 4.03 -15.16
CA ILE A 150 -14.54 3.67 -16.17
C ILE A 150 -15.23 3.24 -17.46
N HIS A 151 -15.05 4.04 -18.51
CA HIS A 151 -15.63 3.79 -19.83
C HIS A 151 -14.79 2.79 -20.64
N VAL A 152 -15.18 1.53 -20.56
CA VAL A 152 -14.53 0.39 -21.24
C VAL A 152 -15.58 -0.60 -21.75
N ASP A 153 -15.18 -1.50 -22.64
CA ASP A 153 -16.06 -2.62 -22.99
C ASP A 153 -16.22 -3.57 -21.79
N ARG A 154 -17.40 -3.52 -21.19
CA ARG A 154 -17.74 -4.24 -19.96
C ARG A 154 -17.54 -5.76 -20.06
N GLN A 155 -17.73 -6.36 -21.23
CA GLN A 155 -17.68 -7.82 -21.39
C GLN A 155 -16.25 -8.35 -21.51
N THR A 156 -15.37 -7.57 -22.12
CA THR A 156 -14.00 -7.98 -22.45
C THR A 156 -12.93 -7.32 -21.58
N PHE A 157 -13.33 -6.39 -20.72
CA PHE A 157 -12.45 -5.75 -19.76
C PHE A 157 -11.79 -6.76 -18.80
N SER A 158 -10.47 -6.66 -18.66
CA SER A 158 -9.67 -7.52 -17.81
C SER A 158 -8.40 -6.81 -17.34
N PHE A 159 -7.89 -7.25 -16.19
CA PHE A 159 -6.61 -6.82 -15.65
C PHE A 159 -5.49 -7.59 -16.33
N VAL A 160 -4.48 -6.89 -16.85
CA VAL A 160 -3.23 -7.51 -17.33
C VAL A 160 -2.30 -7.71 -16.14
N ASN A 161 -2.06 -6.64 -15.38
CA ASN A 161 -1.33 -6.65 -14.12
C ASN A 161 -1.78 -5.45 -13.25
N ASP A 162 -1.02 -5.10 -12.23
CA ASP A 162 -1.39 -4.03 -11.26
C ASP A 162 -1.42 -2.63 -11.90
N TYR A 163 -0.82 -2.45 -13.08
CA TYR A 163 -0.67 -1.15 -13.77
C TYR A 163 -1.30 -1.09 -15.15
N PHE A 164 -1.69 -2.23 -15.73
CA PHE A 164 -2.24 -2.31 -17.07
C PHE A 164 -3.52 -3.12 -17.12
N LEU A 165 -4.47 -2.62 -17.90
CA LEU A 165 -5.78 -3.22 -18.12
C LEU A 165 -6.04 -3.32 -19.61
N LYS A 166 -7.00 -4.12 -20.04
CA LYS A 166 -7.36 -4.22 -21.45
C LYS A 166 -8.83 -4.55 -21.62
N ASP A 167 -9.36 -4.17 -22.76
CA ASP A 167 -10.61 -4.70 -23.30
C ASP A 167 -10.38 -5.10 -24.77
N LYS A 168 -11.43 -5.44 -25.51
CA LYS A 168 -11.32 -5.84 -26.93
C LYS A 168 -10.69 -4.77 -27.84
N ASP A 169 -10.76 -3.49 -27.47
CA ASP A 169 -10.36 -2.37 -28.33
C ASP A 169 -8.99 -1.80 -27.94
N SER A 170 -8.66 -1.77 -26.65
CA SER A 170 -7.49 -1.04 -26.13
C SER A 170 -6.83 -1.70 -24.93
N VAL A 171 -5.56 -1.34 -24.73
CA VAL A 171 -4.79 -1.57 -23.50
C VAL A 171 -4.62 -0.23 -22.81
N TYR A 172 -4.90 -0.18 -21.51
CA TYR A 172 -4.96 1.03 -20.70
C TYR A 172 -3.93 1.04 -19.59
N VAL A 173 -3.51 2.22 -19.16
CA VAL A 173 -2.89 2.38 -17.84
C VAL A 173 -3.95 2.40 -16.75
N SER A 174 -3.59 1.85 -15.59
CA SER A 174 -4.41 1.91 -14.39
C SER A 174 -4.47 3.32 -13.83
N PRO A 175 -5.65 3.77 -13.34
CA PRO A 175 -5.81 5.10 -12.76
C PRO A 175 -5.04 5.28 -11.44
N ASN A 176 -4.50 4.21 -10.85
CA ASN A 176 -3.64 4.29 -9.67
C ASN A 176 -2.31 5.03 -9.90
N ILE A 177 -1.91 5.25 -11.16
CA ILE A 177 -0.71 6.01 -11.54
C ILE A 177 -1.01 7.31 -12.29
N GLY A 178 -2.28 7.72 -12.37
CA GLY A 178 -2.69 8.96 -13.04
C GLY A 178 -3.98 8.78 -13.85
N ASP A 179 -4.09 9.46 -14.99
CA ASP A 179 -5.31 9.41 -15.79
C ASP A 179 -5.53 8.04 -16.44
N PHE A 180 -6.77 7.54 -16.39
CA PHE A 180 -7.18 6.36 -17.14
C PHE A 180 -7.17 6.67 -18.64
N LYS A 181 -6.20 6.09 -19.36
CA LYS A 181 -6.04 6.33 -20.80
C LYS A 181 -5.54 5.11 -21.54
N SER A 182 -5.92 5.02 -22.82
CA SER A 182 -5.39 4.02 -23.74
C SER A 182 -3.92 4.29 -24.01
N VAL A 183 -3.13 3.22 -23.96
CA VAL A 183 -1.69 3.19 -24.26
C VAL A 183 -1.47 2.74 -25.70
N VAL A 184 -2.25 1.76 -26.14
CA VAL A 184 -2.18 1.17 -27.48
C VAL A 184 -3.50 0.43 -27.76
N ALA A 185 -3.89 0.34 -29.04
CA ALA A 185 -4.98 -0.55 -29.45
C ALA A 185 -4.66 -2.00 -29.05
N ASN A 186 -5.65 -2.78 -28.64
CA ASN A 186 -5.42 -4.17 -28.21
C ASN A 186 -5.19 -5.07 -29.44
N PRO A 187 -3.97 -5.63 -29.63
CA PRO A 187 -3.71 -6.53 -30.75
C PRO A 187 -4.06 -7.99 -30.44
N GLY A 188 -4.75 -8.25 -29.32
CA GLY A 188 -5.12 -9.57 -28.82
C GLY A 188 -4.11 -10.14 -27.83
N ASN A 189 -2.86 -10.37 -28.27
CA ASN A 189 -1.84 -10.97 -27.40
C ASN A 189 -1.13 -9.92 -26.53
N VAL A 190 -1.64 -9.76 -25.31
CA VAL A 190 -1.09 -8.90 -24.25
C VAL A 190 -0.74 -9.77 -23.06
N GLU A 191 0.55 -9.90 -22.78
CA GLU A 191 1.11 -10.84 -21.80
C GLU A 191 1.63 -10.08 -20.57
N ALA A 192 1.17 -10.45 -19.39
CA ALA A 192 1.77 -9.97 -18.14
C ALA A 192 3.13 -10.65 -17.93
N ILE A 193 4.18 -9.87 -17.69
CA ILE A 193 5.50 -10.39 -17.30
C ILE A 193 5.56 -10.53 -15.77
N ASN A 194 5.16 -9.48 -15.07
CA ASN A 194 5.02 -9.45 -13.62
C ASN A 194 4.06 -8.29 -13.24
N LYS A 195 4.08 -7.88 -11.97
CA LYS A 195 3.25 -6.76 -11.47
C LYS A 195 3.43 -5.46 -12.25
N TYR A 196 4.65 -5.12 -12.68
CA TYR A 196 4.97 -3.85 -13.33
C TYR A 196 5.05 -3.95 -14.86
N TYR A 197 5.56 -5.05 -15.39
CA TYR A 197 5.87 -5.19 -16.81
C TYR A 197 4.80 -6.02 -17.54
N MET A 198 4.45 -5.58 -18.74
CA MET A 198 3.71 -6.38 -19.72
C MET A 198 4.40 -6.36 -21.08
N ARG A 199 4.05 -7.30 -21.95
CA ARG A 199 4.59 -7.46 -23.30
C ARG A 199 3.48 -7.45 -24.33
N ILE A 200 3.73 -6.75 -25.42
CA ILE A 200 2.95 -6.81 -26.65
C ILE A 200 3.93 -6.94 -27.82
N GLY A 201 3.90 -8.08 -28.51
CA GLY A 201 4.85 -8.36 -29.59
C GLY A 201 6.30 -8.29 -29.11
N ASN A 202 7.11 -7.38 -29.67
CA ASN A 202 8.50 -7.17 -29.25
C ASN A 202 8.69 -5.89 -28.42
N THR A 203 7.63 -5.40 -27.80
CA THR A 203 7.65 -4.20 -26.96
C THR A 203 7.27 -4.55 -25.53
N ILE A 204 8.04 -4.04 -24.58
CA ILE A 204 7.77 -4.14 -23.14
C ILE A 204 7.20 -2.79 -22.68
N TYR A 205 6.12 -2.84 -21.92
CA TYR A 205 5.47 -1.67 -21.32
C TYR A 205 5.59 -1.74 -19.80
N TYR A 206 5.76 -0.58 -19.16
CA TYR A 206 5.92 -0.44 -17.72
C TYR A 206 5.46 0.94 -17.23
N PRO A 207 5.12 1.10 -15.93
CA PRO A 207 4.80 2.40 -15.36
C PRO A 207 6.04 3.31 -15.30
N PRO A 208 5.87 4.62 -15.12
CA PRO A 208 6.99 5.55 -15.20
C PRO A 208 8.05 5.39 -14.10
N PHE A 209 7.79 4.61 -13.03
CA PHE A 209 8.62 4.37 -11.83
C PHE A 209 9.13 5.62 -11.08
N GLU A 210 9.04 6.80 -11.70
CA GLU A 210 9.34 8.14 -11.24
C GLU A 210 8.06 9.00 -11.35
N GLN A 211 8.11 10.27 -10.94
CA GLN A 211 6.95 11.16 -11.08
C GLN A 211 6.56 11.31 -12.55
N GLY A 212 5.35 10.86 -12.88
CA GLY A 212 4.78 10.94 -14.22
C GLY A 212 3.51 10.09 -14.32
N SER A 213 2.66 10.44 -15.29
CA SER A 213 1.33 9.83 -15.46
C SER A 213 1.23 8.99 -16.74
N ALA A 214 2.35 8.59 -17.34
CA ALA A 214 2.37 7.90 -18.63
C ALA A 214 3.15 6.59 -18.54
N SER A 215 2.56 5.52 -19.11
CA SER A 215 3.30 4.30 -19.37
C SER A 215 4.45 4.57 -20.32
N ILE A 216 5.55 3.87 -20.10
CA ILE A 216 6.73 3.92 -20.96
C ILE A 216 6.80 2.59 -21.71
N ALA A 217 7.19 2.65 -22.98
CA ALA A 217 7.38 1.50 -23.83
C ALA A 217 8.84 1.38 -24.27
N LYS A 218 9.38 0.17 -24.26
CA LYS A 218 10.70 -0.16 -24.79
C LYS A 218 10.60 -1.27 -25.83
N SER A 219 10.88 -0.91 -27.07
CA SER A 219 10.85 -1.84 -28.21
C SER A 219 12.20 -2.55 -28.39
N PHE A 220 12.12 -3.80 -28.83
CA PHE A 220 13.24 -4.65 -29.18
C PHE A 220 13.04 -5.19 -30.61
N ASN A 221 14.14 -5.57 -31.28
CA ASN A 221 14.04 -6.20 -32.61
C ASN A 221 13.30 -7.55 -32.54
N SER A 222 13.58 -8.33 -31.50
CA SER A 222 12.85 -9.56 -31.15
C SER A 222 12.95 -9.78 -29.64
N ILE A 223 11.97 -10.46 -29.05
CA ILE A 223 12.04 -10.94 -27.67
C ILE A 223 11.86 -12.46 -27.68
N GLN A 224 12.94 -13.18 -27.40
CA GLN A 224 13.03 -14.63 -27.32
C GLN A 224 12.91 -15.12 -25.87
N THR A 225 13.55 -14.42 -24.93
CA THR A 225 13.52 -14.79 -23.52
C THR A 225 13.32 -13.57 -22.63
N ILE A 226 12.57 -13.77 -21.54
CA ILE A 226 12.46 -12.82 -20.44
C ILE A 226 12.72 -13.60 -19.15
N ARG A 227 13.68 -13.14 -18.35
CA ARG A 227 13.92 -13.66 -17.00
C ARG A 227 13.58 -12.57 -15.99
N VAL A 228 12.62 -12.84 -15.10
CA VAL A 228 12.23 -11.93 -14.03
C VAL A 228 13.13 -12.20 -12.83
N LEU A 229 13.86 -11.18 -12.36
CA LEU A 229 14.75 -11.28 -11.20
C LEU A 229 14.13 -10.67 -9.95
N ASP A 230 13.31 -9.63 -10.13
CA ASP A 230 12.50 -8.99 -9.11
C ASP A 230 11.29 -8.33 -9.78
N LEU A 231 10.43 -7.68 -9.00
CA LEU A 231 9.32 -6.90 -9.52
C LEU A 231 9.81 -5.83 -10.50
N ASP A 232 10.83 -5.05 -10.17
CA ASP A 232 11.33 -3.97 -11.01
C ASP A 232 12.59 -4.32 -11.84
N VAL A 233 13.09 -5.56 -11.76
CA VAL A 233 14.29 -6.04 -12.47
C VAL A 233 13.99 -7.23 -13.39
N ILE A 234 14.20 -7.04 -14.70
CA ILE A 234 14.06 -8.11 -15.71
C ILE A 234 15.28 -8.17 -16.65
N CYS A 235 15.55 -9.37 -17.19
CA CYS A 235 16.52 -9.57 -18.26
C CYS A 235 15.80 -9.97 -19.56
N VAL A 236 16.14 -9.33 -20.66
CA VAL A 236 15.58 -9.60 -22.00
C VAL A 236 16.67 -10.20 -22.89
N ASN A 237 16.35 -11.31 -23.56
CA ASN A 237 17.22 -12.05 -24.50
C ASN A 237 18.58 -12.44 -23.95
N ASN A 238 18.73 -12.53 -22.63
CA ASN A 238 20.04 -12.70 -21.97
C ASN A 238 21.09 -11.65 -22.43
N LYS A 239 20.64 -10.43 -22.80
CA LYS A 239 21.49 -9.36 -23.34
C LYS A 239 21.23 -8.00 -22.70
N THR A 240 20.01 -7.74 -22.25
CA THR A 240 19.63 -6.46 -21.66
C THR A 240 19.09 -6.69 -20.27
N ILE A 241 19.58 -5.95 -19.30
CA ILE A 241 19.01 -5.86 -17.96
C ILE A 241 18.25 -4.54 -17.88
N LEU A 242 16.99 -4.60 -17.48
CA LEU A 242 16.17 -3.44 -17.18
C LEU A 242 15.94 -3.37 -15.68
N ILE A 243 16.28 -2.23 -15.08
CA ILE A 243 15.92 -1.87 -13.70
C ILE A 243 15.01 -0.66 -13.79
N ARG A 244 13.76 -0.80 -13.35
CA ARG A 244 12.73 0.25 -13.48
C ARG A 244 12.64 0.79 -14.91
N GLY A 245 12.71 -0.10 -15.89
CA GLY A 245 12.70 0.21 -17.32
C GLY A 245 13.97 0.85 -17.90
N LYS A 246 14.93 1.26 -17.07
CA LYS A 246 16.21 1.82 -17.52
C LYS A 246 17.21 0.69 -17.78
N ASN A 247 18.04 0.85 -18.81
CA ASN A 247 19.14 -0.07 -19.04
C ASN A 247 20.08 -0.04 -17.83
N PHE A 248 20.58 -1.20 -17.44
CA PHE A 248 21.64 -1.29 -16.45
C PHE A 248 22.86 -0.46 -16.88
N LYS A 249 23.55 0.14 -15.90
CA LYS A 249 24.61 1.15 -16.12
C LYS A 249 25.72 0.71 -17.08
N TYR A 250 26.09 -0.56 -17.09
CA TYR A 250 27.22 -1.08 -17.87
C TYR A 250 26.75 -1.97 -19.02
N ASP A 251 27.37 -1.82 -20.18
CA ASP A 251 27.05 -2.63 -21.38
C ASP A 251 27.72 -4.01 -21.39
N HIS A 252 28.82 -4.19 -20.65
CA HIS A 252 29.65 -5.40 -20.65
C HIS A 252 29.32 -6.37 -19.51
N VAL A 253 28.09 -6.32 -18.98
CA VAL A 253 27.61 -7.24 -17.95
C VAL A 253 27.33 -8.61 -18.55
N ASP A 254 27.72 -9.67 -17.85
CA ASP A 254 27.32 -11.03 -18.22
C ASP A 254 25.87 -11.27 -17.79
N VAL A 255 24.93 -10.82 -18.62
CA VAL A 255 23.48 -10.96 -18.37
C VAL A 255 23.02 -12.40 -18.13
N PRO A 256 23.57 -13.45 -18.79
CA PRO A 256 23.19 -14.82 -18.49
C PRO A 256 23.43 -15.24 -17.03
N SER A 257 24.54 -14.80 -16.42
CA SER A 257 24.86 -15.10 -15.01
C SER A 257 24.38 -14.04 -14.02
N PHE A 258 23.84 -12.92 -14.51
CA PHE A 258 23.38 -11.82 -13.66
C PHE A 258 22.29 -12.29 -12.69
N GLN A 259 22.38 -11.93 -11.42
CA GLN A 259 21.41 -12.27 -10.40
C GLN A 259 21.44 -11.24 -9.27
N LEU A 260 20.30 -11.07 -8.62
CA LEU A 260 20.25 -10.34 -7.35
C LEU A 260 20.75 -11.27 -6.26
N PHE A 261 21.35 -10.70 -5.21
CA PHE A 261 21.61 -11.50 -4.02
C PHE A 261 20.27 -11.87 -3.34
N THR A 262 20.25 -12.92 -2.52
CA THR A 262 19.09 -13.20 -1.66
C THR A 262 19.34 -12.55 -0.31
N VAL A 263 18.35 -11.84 0.22
CA VAL A 263 18.36 -11.41 1.62
C VAL A 263 17.62 -12.50 2.38
N ASP A 264 18.33 -13.24 3.23
CA ASP A 264 17.83 -14.46 3.90
C ASP A 264 16.80 -14.18 5.01
N GLU A 265 16.34 -12.94 5.18
CA GLU A 265 15.33 -12.61 6.18
C GLU A 265 14.30 -11.64 5.59
N LYS A 266 13.09 -11.72 6.13
CA LYS A 266 11.92 -10.88 5.85
C LYS A 266 12.22 -9.38 6.04
N THR A 267 13.04 -8.80 5.20
CA THR A 267 13.25 -7.36 5.12
C THR A 267 12.08 -6.76 4.36
N ASP A 268 11.52 -5.70 4.92
CA ASP A 268 10.28 -5.09 4.49
C ASP A 268 10.27 -4.78 2.99
N PHE A 269 9.15 -5.13 2.35
CA PHE A 269 8.84 -5.14 0.92
C PHE A 269 9.01 -3.81 0.13
N TYR A 270 9.75 -2.83 0.65
CA TYR A 270 9.84 -1.48 0.07
C TYR A 270 11.26 -1.04 -0.29
N ALA A 271 12.31 -1.68 0.22
CA ALA A 271 13.70 -1.40 -0.16
C ALA A 271 14.21 -2.50 -1.09
N GLY A 272 14.23 -2.23 -2.40
CA GLY A 272 14.76 -3.18 -3.39
C GLY A 272 16.18 -3.62 -3.04
N ASN A 273 16.58 -4.82 -3.47
CA ASN A 273 17.91 -5.34 -3.16
C ASN A 273 19.00 -4.51 -3.86
N PRO A 274 19.86 -3.78 -3.12
CA PRO A 274 20.84 -2.92 -3.74
C PRO A 274 22.02 -3.71 -4.32
N TYR A 275 22.23 -4.96 -3.91
CA TYR A 275 23.32 -5.79 -4.41
C TYR A 275 22.88 -6.77 -5.50
N SER A 276 23.72 -6.85 -6.53
CA SER A 276 23.59 -7.83 -7.62
C SER A 276 24.98 -8.34 -8.03
N LYS A 277 25.04 -9.41 -8.81
CA LYS A 277 26.30 -9.94 -9.34
C LYS A 277 26.09 -10.52 -10.72
N ASP A 278 27.13 -10.51 -11.53
CA ASP A 278 27.30 -11.45 -12.63
C ASP A 278 28.47 -12.41 -12.31
N LYS A 279 28.97 -13.19 -13.27
CA LYS A 279 30.10 -14.10 -13.05
C LYS A 279 31.44 -13.39 -12.81
N ASN A 280 31.54 -12.10 -13.13
CA ASN A 280 32.78 -11.32 -13.15
C ASN A 280 32.85 -10.28 -12.03
N ASN A 281 31.71 -9.71 -11.63
CA ASN A 281 31.64 -8.57 -10.72
C ASN A 281 30.48 -8.71 -9.71
N VAL A 282 30.69 -8.09 -8.55
CA VAL A 282 29.64 -7.73 -7.61
C VAL A 282 29.30 -6.26 -7.83
N TYR A 283 28.02 -5.92 -7.76
CA TYR A 283 27.49 -4.57 -7.92
C TYR A 283 26.69 -4.14 -6.70
N PHE A 284 26.79 -2.86 -6.34
CA PHE A 284 25.93 -2.17 -5.39
C PHE A 284 25.29 -0.95 -6.07
N ASN A 285 23.97 -0.88 -6.14
CA ASN A 285 23.23 0.17 -6.86
C ASN A 285 23.77 0.42 -8.28
N GLN A 286 24.00 -0.68 -9.01
CA GLN A 286 24.56 -0.70 -10.37
C GLN A 286 26.02 -0.23 -10.49
N GLU A 287 26.72 0.07 -9.40
CA GLU A 287 28.17 0.36 -9.37
C GLU A 287 28.95 -0.90 -9.04
N VAL A 288 30.08 -1.13 -9.71
CA VAL A 288 30.99 -2.24 -9.35
C VAL A 288 31.52 -2.04 -7.93
N VAL A 289 31.53 -3.12 -7.13
CA VAL A 289 32.21 -3.21 -5.83
C VAL A 289 33.66 -3.64 -6.10
N PRO A 290 34.64 -2.73 -6.03
CA PRO A 290 35.99 -3.02 -6.50
C PRO A 290 36.69 -4.06 -5.62
N GLY A 291 37.28 -5.09 -6.24
CA GLY A 291 38.05 -6.12 -5.54
C GLY A 291 37.22 -7.21 -4.85
N ALA A 292 35.90 -7.16 -4.94
CA ALA A 292 35.01 -8.19 -4.41
C ALA A 292 35.21 -9.54 -5.11
N ASP A 293 35.45 -10.58 -4.32
CA ASP A 293 35.47 -11.95 -4.84
C ASP A 293 34.04 -12.48 -5.02
N VAL A 294 33.57 -12.47 -6.26
CA VAL A 294 32.21 -12.90 -6.67
C VAL A 294 31.82 -14.28 -6.14
N LYS A 295 32.77 -15.21 -6.07
CA LYS A 295 32.49 -16.61 -5.71
C LYS A 295 32.20 -16.75 -4.22
N THR A 296 32.83 -15.92 -3.40
CA THR A 296 32.72 -16.00 -1.93
C THR A 296 31.91 -14.87 -1.30
N PHE A 297 31.49 -13.89 -2.11
CA PHE A 297 30.71 -12.75 -1.64
C PHE A 297 29.32 -13.18 -1.11
N ILE A 298 28.98 -12.69 0.07
CA ILE A 298 27.69 -12.86 0.72
C ILE A 298 27.20 -11.54 1.31
N LEU A 299 25.88 -11.37 1.40
CA LEU A 299 25.27 -10.27 2.11
C LEU A 299 25.24 -10.54 3.61
N ILE A 300 25.44 -9.48 4.39
CA ILE A 300 25.39 -9.50 5.85
C ILE A 300 24.63 -8.27 6.35
N GLY A 301 23.36 -8.15 5.93
CA GLY A 301 22.50 -6.98 6.14
C GLY A 301 22.22 -6.23 4.83
N ASP A 302 21.54 -5.08 4.93
CA ASP A 302 21.06 -4.36 3.75
C ASP A 302 22.21 -3.68 2.97
N ASP A 303 23.13 -3.03 3.68
CA ASP A 303 24.25 -2.28 3.09
C ASP A 303 25.60 -2.98 3.22
N PHE A 304 25.75 -3.99 4.08
CA PHE A 304 27.02 -4.68 4.27
C PHE A 304 27.09 -5.97 3.44
N GLY A 305 28.25 -6.16 2.82
CA GLY A 305 28.62 -7.42 2.17
C GLY A 305 30.03 -7.84 2.58
N LYS A 306 30.34 -9.11 2.43
CA LYS A 306 31.71 -9.59 2.66
C LYS A 306 32.05 -10.73 1.72
N ASP A 307 33.32 -10.84 1.38
CA ASP A 307 33.88 -12.01 0.75
C ASP A 307 34.81 -12.76 1.74
N ALA A 308 35.54 -13.77 1.27
CA ALA A 308 36.42 -14.56 2.14
C ALA A 308 37.51 -13.75 2.87
N LYS A 309 37.90 -12.59 2.34
CA LYS A 309 39.04 -11.79 2.82
C LYS A 309 38.65 -10.37 3.23
N ASN A 310 37.61 -9.81 2.63
CA ASN A 310 37.27 -8.41 2.70
C ASN A 310 35.84 -8.19 3.18
N VAL A 311 35.61 -7.03 3.79
CA VAL A 311 34.28 -6.55 4.18
C VAL A 311 34.02 -5.24 3.46
N TYR A 312 32.79 -5.06 3.01
CA TYR A 312 32.34 -3.90 2.28
C TYR A 312 31.13 -3.28 2.97
N TYR A 313 31.11 -1.96 3.01
CA TYR A 313 29.91 -1.19 3.25
C TYR A 313 29.54 -0.54 1.92
N GLN A 314 28.39 -0.90 1.37
CA GLN A 314 27.99 -0.54 0.01
C GLN A 314 29.08 -0.96 -1.00
N LYS A 315 29.58 -0.03 -1.80
CA LYS A 315 30.72 -0.28 -2.70
C LYS A 315 32.10 -0.08 -2.07
N GLN A 316 32.19 0.32 -0.79
CA GLN A 316 33.43 0.73 -0.16
C GLN A 316 34.06 -0.41 0.64
N LEU A 317 35.34 -0.69 0.39
CA LEU A 317 36.14 -1.63 1.16
C LEU A 317 36.44 -1.07 2.57
N LEU A 318 36.15 -1.85 3.61
CA LEU A 318 36.51 -1.55 4.98
C LEU A 318 37.92 -2.07 5.29
N LYS A 319 38.84 -1.14 5.61
CA LYS A 319 40.24 -1.48 5.88
C LYS A 319 40.43 -2.12 7.25
N ASP A 320 41.42 -3.01 7.32
CA ASP A 320 41.89 -3.67 8.54
C ASP A 320 40.85 -4.54 9.27
N VAL A 321 39.82 -4.99 8.55
CA VAL A 321 38.73 -5.83 9.09
C VAL A 321 39.01 -7.32 8.89
N ASP A 322 38.73 -8.12 9.92
CA ASP A 322 38.75 -9.58 9.84
C ASP A 322 37.42 -10.12 9.29
N ALA A 323 37.32 -10.23 7.96
CA ALA A 323 36.09 -10.67 7.28
C ALA A 323 35.48 -11.99 7.79
N PRO A 324 36.27 -13.03 8.14
CA PRO A 324 35.70 -14.28 8.64
C PRO A 324 34.90 -14.10 9.95
N SER A 325 35.36 -13.23 10.85
CA SER A 325 34.70 -13.01 12.14
C SER A 325 33.72 -11.83 12.16
N PHE A 326 33.64 -11.05 11.08
CA PHE A 326 32.77 -9.89 10.97
C PHE A 326 31.29 -10.28 10.95
N LYS A 327 30.52 -9.79 11.93
CA LYS A 327 29.09 -10.09 12.08
C LYS A 327 28.33 -9.01 12.85
N LYS A 328 27.00 -8.99 12.69
CA LYS A 328 26.10 -8.09 13.40
C LYS A 328 26.12 -8.36 14.92
N ASN A 329 26.08 -7.30 15.71
CA ASN A 329 26.04 -7.30 17.17
C ASN A 329 25.32 -6.05 17.68
N GLY A 330 24.00 -6.16 17.88
CA GLY A 330 23.15 -5.01 18.18
C GLY A 330 23.16 -4.01 17.02
N ASP A 331 23.38 -2.74 17.34
CA ASP A 331 23.40 -1.62 16.38
C ASP A 331 24.71 -1.49 15.60
N PHE A 332 25.59 -2.50 15.68
CA PHE A 332 26.91 -2.48 15.08
C PHE A 332 27.25 -3.79 14.39
N TYR A 333 28.23 -3.74 13.51
CA TYR A 333 28.98 -4.91 13.08
C TYR A 333 30.36 -4.88 13.74
N LYS A 334 30.84 -6.05 14.14
CA LYS A 334 32.16 -6.17 14.76
C LYS A 334 32.92 -7.39 14.28
N ASP A 335 34.24 -7.32 14.35
CA ASP A 335 35.12 -8.47 14.16
C ASP A 335 35.86 -8.86 15.44
N LYS A 336 36.66 -9.92 15.37
CA LYS A 336 37.46 -10.42 16.50
C LYS A 336 38.66 -9.53 16.87
N ARG A 337 39.05 -8.59 16.00
CA ARG A 337 40.16 -7.65 16.22
C ARG A 337 39.70 -6.40 16.97
N GLY A 338 38.41 -6.32 17.30
CA GLY A 338 37.81 -5.19 18.00
C GLY A 338 37.38 -4.06 17.07
N ASN A 339 37.45 -4.23 15.75
CA ASN A 339 36.86 -3.25 14.85
C ASN A 339 35.35 -3.27 15.01
N LYS A 340 34.74 -2.08 15.08
CA LYS A 340 33.31 -1.88 15.26
C LYS A 340 32.83 -0.85 14.25
N PHE A 341 31.71 -1.11 13.59
CA PHE A 341 31.12 -0.22 12.59
C PHE A 341 29.62 -0.08 12.86
N SER A 342 29.09 1.13 12.70
CA SER A 342 27.66 1.40 12.81
C SER A 342 26.87 0.59 11.77
N ALA A 343 25.82 -0.11 12.20
CA ALA A 343 24.95 -0.85 11.28
C ALA A 343 24.17 0.07 10.33
N LEU A 344 23.97 1.34 10.70
CA LEU A 344 23.22 2.31 9.91
C LEU A 344 24.09 3.11 8.94
N THR A 345 25.31 3.48 9.35
CA THR A 345 26.14 4.43 8.60
C THR A 345 27.39 3.82 7.99
N GLY A 346 27.77 2.60 8.38
CA GLY A 346 29.04 2.00 7.96
C GLY A 346 30.28 2.63 8.58
N ASN A 347 30.14 3.69 9.38
CA ASN A 347 31.25 4.39 10.01
C ASN A 347 31.87 3.56 11.13
N LYS A 348 33.20 3.59 11.23
CA LYS A 348 33.97 2.95 12.31
C LYS A 348 33.71 3.69 13.64
N VAL A 349 33.60 2.94 14.73
CA VAL A 349 33.27 3.41 16.10
C VAL A 349 34.38 3.09 17.07
#